data_AF-A0A0B0D601-F1
#
_entry.id   AF-A0A0B0D601-F1
#
_cell.length_a   1.000
_cell.length_b   1.000
_cell.length_c   1.000
_cell.angle_alpha   90.00
_cell.angle_beta   90.00
_cell.angle_gamma   90.00
#
_symmetry.space_group_name_H-M   'P 1'
#
loop_
_entity.id
_entity.type
_entity.pdbx_description
1 polymer ?
#
loop_
_entity_poly.entity_id
_entity_poly.type
_entity_poly.pdbx_seq_one_letter_code
_entity_poly.pdbx_strand_id
1 'polypeptide(L)'
;MRDFGGIIVVGIIAIVLLFNVFGNDEASRGMSGSYTEDTYNELPSEPSRSEILENIRNSNASSIEELIKNNFPLLDTVQSDQGRSRIYMTKELSLPEVSEALSDKIKPEEISERQEGKQALIYPNRFVILQESEEEPGVVTIELASEQFVRNNYHPSFFQGLLAYSILNRVLGVNDWHNKRNTRCKQTGDCYSGYGMYGNYNSGSGSLRGSSNRGGGPGAGK
;
A
#
# COMPACT_ATOMS: atom_id res chain seq x y z
N MET A 1 23.04 40.61 -66.98
CA MET A 1 21.92 39.93 -67.66
C MET A 1 21.49 38.82 -66.69
N ARG A 2 20.46 38.94 -65.83
CA ARG A 2 19.01 39.14 -66.13
C ARG A 2 18.61 38.22 -67.30
N ASP A 3 17.74 37.21 -67.20
CA ASP A 3 16.57 37.04 -66.33
C ASP A 3 16.11 35.57 -66.12
N PHE A 4 15.45 35.39 -64.96
CA PHE A 4 14.27 34.59 -64.58
C PHE A 4 13.72 33.42 -65.42
N GLY A 5 13.36 32.35 -64.68
CA GLY A 5 12.34 31.39 -65.07
C GLY A 5 11.95 30.49 -63.89
N GLY A 6 11.04 30.96 -63.05
CA GLY A 6 10.54 30.22 -61.90
C GLY A 6 9.49 29.17 -62.26
N ILE A 7 9.41 28.09 -61.48
CA ILE A 7 8.19 27.32 -61.26
C ILE A 7 8.07 27.03 -59.76
N ILE A 8 6.94 27.47 -59.22
CA ILE A 8 6.41 27.17 -57.90
C ILE A 8 5.97 25.71 -57.88
N VAL A 9 6.42 24.92 -56.90
CA VAL A 9 5.72 23.72 -56.44
C VAL A 9 5.58 23.80 -54.93
N VAL A 10 4.36 24.11 -54.51
CA VAL A 10 3.87 23.97 -53.13
C VAL A 10 3.41 22.53 -52.96
N GLY A 11 3.78 21.90 -51.84
CA GLY A 11 3.05 20.79 -51.25
C GLY A 11 3.88 19.57 -50.89
N ILE A 12 4.19 19.40 -49.61
CA ILE A 12 3.55 18.42 -48.71
C ILE A 12 4.31 18.45 -47.36
N ILE A 13 3.52 18.66 -46.32
CA ILE A 13 3.84 18.47 -44.89
C ILE A 13 4.03 16.97 -44.63
N ALA A 14 5.09 16.56 -43.93
CA ALA A 14 5.03 15.56 -42.85
C ALA A 14 6.43 15.14 -42.34
N ILE A 15 6.70 15.47 -41.08
CA ILE A 15 7.19 14.55 -40.02
C ILE A 15 8.39 13.66 -40.40
N VAL A 16 9.58 14.06 -39.94
CA VAL A 16 10.70 13.16 -39.65
C VAL A 16 11.09 13.35 -38.17
N LEU A 17 10.28 12.76 -37.29
CA LEU A 17 10.60 12.52 -35.88
C LEU A 17 10.08 11.12 -35.49
N LEU A 18 10.58 10.08 -36.15
CA LEU A 18 10.27 8.69 -35.79
C LEU A 18 11.49 7.79 -36.01
N PHE A 19 12.42 7.82 -35.05
CA PHE A 19 13.28 6.67 -34.72
C PHE A 19 13.66 6.74 -33.23
N ASN A 20 12.66 6.56 -32.37
CA ASN A 20 12.78 6.10 -30.98
C ASN A 20 11.43 5.51 -30.54
N VAL A 21 10.87 4.63 -31.37
CA VAL A 21 9.75 3.76 -30.99
C VAL A 21 10.31 2.35 -31.08
N PHE A 22 10.01 1.53 -30.06
CA PHE A 22 10.59 0.22 -29.73
C PHE A 22 11.79 0.27 -28.77
N GLY A 23 11.61 0.95 -27.64
CA GLY A 23 12.18 0.52 -26.37
C GLY A 23 11.08 -0.21 -25.59
N ASN A 24 11.35 -1.45 -25.17
CA ASN A 24 10.47 -2.26 -24.32
C ASN A 24 9.96 -1.46 -23.11
N ASP A 25 8.65 -1.26 -23.01
CA ASP A 25 8.01 -0.86 -21.75
C ASP A 25 8.02 -2.08 -20.80
N GLU A 26 9.14 -2.29 -20.10
CA GLU A 26 9.05 -2.90 -18.77
C GLU A 26 8.40 -1.86 -17.87
N ALA A 27 7.07 -1.95 -17.76
CA ALA A 27 6.32 -1.25 -16.73
C ALA A 27 6.88 -1.67 -15.37
N SER A 28 7.77 -0.83 -14.81
CA SER A 28 8.21 -0.94 -13.44
C SER A 28 7.00 -0.65 -12.54
N ARG A 29 6.22 -1.71 -12.27
CA ARG A 29 5.17 -1.72 -11.25
C ARG A 29 5.89 -1.71 -9.91
N GLY A 30 5.89 -0.57 -9.24
CA GLY A 30 6.53 -0.40 -7.95
C GLY A 30 5.49 -0.07 -6.88
N MET A 31 5.71 -0.60 -5.68
CA MET A 31 5.05 -0.12 -4.47
C MET A 31 5.86 1.05 -3.91
N SER A 32 5.20 2.15 -3.58
CA SER A 32 5.83 3.31 -2.96
C SER A 32 5.16 3.62 -1.63
N GLY A 33 5.97 3.78 -0.59
CA GLY A 33 5.59 4.43 0.67
C GLY A 33 6.06 5.87 0.71
N SER A 34 5.47 6.67 1.59
CA SER A 34 6.05 7.96 1.96
C SER A 34 7.19 7.73 2.95
N TYR A 35 8.22 7.00 2.51
CA TYR A 35 9.38 6.73 3.34
C TYR A 35 10.32 7.91 3.35
N THR A 36 10.39 8.54 4.50
CA THR A 36 11.48 9.41 4.88
C THR A 36 12.06 8.81 6.14
N GLU A 37 13.27 8.25 6.03
CA GLU A 37 14.02 7.61 7.13
C GLU A 37 14.16 8.55 8.34
N ASP A 38 14.09 9.87 8.11
CA ASP A 38 14.09 10.92 9.12
C ASP A 38 12.73 11.21 9.80
N THR A 39 11.62 10.61 9.33
CA THR A 39 10.25 10.91 9.79
C THR A 39 9.84 10.16 11.06
N TYR A 40 10.59 9.13 11.44
CA TYR A 40 10.32 8.37 12.67
C TYR A 40 11.15 8.80 13.88
N ASN A 41 11.92 9.89 13.78
CA ASN A 41 12.56 10.46 14.98
C ASN A 41 11.53 10.85 16.06
N GLU A 42 10.27 11.06 15.67
CA GLU A 42 9.16 11.25 16.60
C GLU A 42 7.85 10.72 15.97
N LEU A 43 7.13 9.88 16.72
CA LEU A 43 5.81 9.39 16.34
C LEU A 43 4.78 10.53 16.32
N PRO A 44 3.77 10.51 15.44
CA PRO A 44 2.76 11.55 15.43
C PRO A 44 2.03 11.60 16.77
N SER A 45 1.70 12.82 17.22
CA SER A 45 0.94 13.02 18.45
C SER A 45 -0.44 12.38 18.34
N GLU A 46 -0.87 11.69 19.39
CA GLU A 46 -2.20 11.09 19.50
C GLU A 46 -2.97 11.63 20.73
N PRO A 47 -4.32 11.59 20.72
CA PRO A 47 -5.12 11.91 21.89
C PRO A 47 -4.92 10.88 23.01
N SER A 48 -5.31 11.21 24.24
CA SER A 48 -5.21 10.26 25.36
C SER A 48 -6.09 9.02 25.16
N ARG A 49 -5.72 7.89 25.77
CA ARG A 49 -6.55 6.66 25.81
C ARG A 49 -8.05 6.91 26.06
N SER A 50 -8.38 7.72 27.08
CA SER A 50 -9.77 8.03 27.42
C SER A 50 -10.49 8.82 26.32
N GLU A 51 -9.78 9.78 25.71
CA GLU A 51 -10.34 10.62 24.66
C GLU A 51 -10.60 9.81 23.38
N ILE A 52 -9.67 8.93 22.98
CA ILE A 52 -9.86 8.03 21.82
C ILE A 52 -11.12 7.17 22.02
N LEU A 53 -11.25 6.51 23.18
CA LEU A 53 -12.39 5.62 23.46
C LEU A 53 -13.71 6.39 23.54
N GLU A 54 -13.73 7.58 24.13
CA GLU A 54 -14.91 8.43 24.19
C GLU A 54 -15.32 8.93 22.81
N ASN A 55 -14.37 9.38 22.00
CA ASN A 55 -14.61 9.83 20.63
C ASN A 55 -15.16 8.71 19.76
N ILE A 56 -14.61 7.48 19.84
CA ILE A 56 -15.15 6.31 19.13
C ILE A 56 -16.58 6.01 19.59
N ARG A 57 -16.83 5.95 20.91
CA ARG A 57 -18.15 5.66 21.48
C ARG A 57 -19.20 6.65 20.99
N ASN A 58 -18.88 7.95 21.02
CA ASN A 58 -19.78 9.04 20.66
C ASN A 58 -19.77 9.40 19.17
N SER A 59 -18.92 8.75 18.36
CA SER A 59 -18.77 9.05 16.94
C SER A 59 -20.08 8.85 16.17
N ASN A 60 -20.33 9.70 15.18
CA ASN A 60 -21.40 9.53 14.19
C ASN A 60 -20.87 9.00 12.84
N ALA A 61 -19.64 8.47 12.82
CA ALA A 61 -19.03 7.96 11.60
C ALA A 61 -19.92 6.91 10.92
N SER A 62 -20.16 7.10 9.62
CA SER A 62 -20.99 6.17 8.85
C SER A 62 -20.19 5.01 8.25
N SER A 63 -18.87 5.02 8.43
CA SER A 63 -17.96 4.00 7.90
C SER A 63 -16.75 3.79 8.79
N ILE A 64 -16.14 2.60 8.69
CA ILE A 64 -14.90 2.29 9.41
C ILE A 64 -13.74 3.19 8.99
N GLU A 65 -13.70 3.61 7.73
CA GLU A 65 -12.68 4.53 7.22
C GLU A 65 -12.75 5.89 7.91
N GLU A 66 -13.95 6.44 8.07
CA GLU A 66 -14.17 7.69 8.80
C GLU A 66 -13.88 7.54 10.29
N LEU A 67 -14.33 6.43 10.89
CA LEU A 67 -14.09 6.16 12.31
C LEU A 67 -12.59 6.10 12.62
N ILE A 68 -11.78 5.40 11.81
CA ILE A 68 -10.34 5.31 12.03
C ILE A 68 -9.68 6.68 11.80
N LYS A 69 -9.98 7.35 10.68
CA LYS A 69 -9.40 8.66 10.32
C LYS A 69 -9.58 9.73 11.39
N ASN A 70 -10.73 9.73 12.05
CA ASN A 70 -11.08 10.78 13.01
C ASN A 70 -10.45 10.55 14.39
N ASN A 71 -9.99 9.34 14.68
CA ASN A 71 -9.58 8.94 16.04
C ASN A 71 -8.11 8.55 16.16
N PHE A 72 -7.45 8.21 15.06
CA PHE A 72 -6.06 7.78 15.07
C PHE A 72 -5.21 8.64 14.14
N PRO A 73 -3.98 9.01 14.53
CA PRO A 73 -3.06 9.72 13.64
C PRO A 73 -2.63 8.83 12.47
N LEU A 74 -2.52 9.44 11.29
CA LEU A 74 -1.96 8.79 10.11
C LEU A 74 -0.44 8.70 10.26
N LEU A 75 0.09 7.48 10.15
CA LEU A 75 1.52 7.18 10.21
C LEU A 75 2.15 7.14 8.82
N ASP A 76 1.56 6.40 7.89
CA ASP A 76 2.09 6.24 6.53
C ASP A 76 0.97 5.92 5.52
N THR A 77 1.29 5.98 4.24
CA THR A 77 0.45 5.54 3.14
C THR A 77 1.27 4.69 2.17
N VAL A 78 0.88 3.43 2.04
CA VAL A 78 1.43 2.50 1.04
C VAL A 78 0.57 2.56 -0.21
N GLN A 79 1.18 2.80 -1.36
CA GLN A 79 0.46 2.90 -2.63
C GLN A 79 1.08 2.02 -3.70
N SER A 80 0.22 1.45 -4.54
CA SER A 80 0.58 0.84 -5.82
C SER A 80 -0.32 1.35 -6.94
N ASP A 81 -0.05 0.95 -8.17
CA ASP A 81 -0.95 1.14 -9.31
C ASP A 81 -2.32 0.46 -9.10
N GLN A 82 -2.37 -0.57 -8.23
CA GLN A 82 -3.56 -1.38 -7.99
C GLN A 82 -4.24 -1.08 -6.64
N GLY A 83 -3.98 0.08 -6.02
CA GLY A 83 -4.71 0.55 -4.84
C GLY A 83 -3.84 1.29 -3.83
N ARG A 84 -4.42 1.56 -2.66
CA ARG A 84 -3.73 2.21 -1.54
C ARG A 84 -4.14 1.56 -0.22
N SER A 85 -3.19 1.57 0.72
CA SER A 85 -3.35 1.24 2.12
C SER A 85 -2.91 2.44 2.97
N ARG A 86 -3.70 2.81 3.98
CA ARG A 86 -3.35 3.89 4.92
C ARG A 86 -3.06 3.29 6.27
N ILE A 87 -1.94 3.67 6.85
CA ILE A 87 -1.47 3.12 8.12
C ILE A 87 -1.69 4.18 9.18
N TYR A 88 -2.52 3.87 10.17
CA TYR A 88 -2.67 4.67 11.38
C TYR A 88 -1.98 3.96 12.53
N MET A 89 -1.85 4.63 13.65
CA MET A 89 -1.18 4.07 14.82
C MET A 89 -1.81 4.52 16.13
N THR A 90 -1.51 3.79 17.18
CA THR A 90 -1.74 4.22 18.56
C THR A 90 -0.74 3.56 19.50
N LYS A 91 -0.32 4.26 20.55
CA LYS A 91 0.40 3.72 21.72
C LYS A 91 -0.50 3.65 22.95
N GLU A 92 -1.66 4.27 22.88
CA GLU A 92 -2.60 4.44 23.98
C GLU A 92 -3.55 3.24 24.12
N LEU A 93 -3.70 2.43 23.07
CA LEU A 93 -4.55 1.24 23.05
C LEU A 93 -3.77 0.01 22.59
N SER A 94 -4.02 -1.10 23.28
CA SER A 94 -3.59 -2.43 22.86
C SER A 94 -4.42 -2.94 21.67
N LEU A 95 -3.88 -3.93 20.94
CA LEU A 95 -4.57 -4.53 19.80
C LEU A 95 -5.98 -5.04 20.16
N PRO A 96 -6.21 -5.74 21.29
CA PRO A 96 -7.54 -6.15 21.69
C PRO A 96 -8.50 -4.97 21.91
N GLU A 97 -8.03 -3.87 22.52
CA GLU A 97 -8.84 -2.68 22.77
C GLU A 97 -9.22 -1.97 21.47
N VAL A 98 -8.26 -1.83 20.53
CA VAL A 98 -8.56 -1.26 19.20
C VAL A 98 -9.58 -2.14 18.47
N SER A 99 -9.37 -3.46 18.48
CA SER A 99 -10.30 -4.41 17.85
C SER A 99 -11.71 -4.26 18.41
N GLU A 100 -11.86 -4.26 19.74
CA GLU A 100 -13.15 -4.18 20.42
C GLU A 100 -13.83 -2.82 20.17
N ALA A 101 -13.11 -1.72 20.37
CA ALA A 101 -13.64 -0.37 20.17
C ALA A 101 -14.16 -0.15 18.73
N LEU A 102 -13.42 -0.63 17.73
CA LEU A 102 -13.84 -0.54 16.33
C LEU A 102 -15.04 -1.45 16.05
N SER A 103 -14.99 -2.72 16.46
CA SER A 103 -16.04 -3.70 16.13
C SER A 103 -17.36 -3.44 16.86
N ASP A 104 -17.31 -2.87 18.06
CA ASP A 104 -18.49 -2.49 18.83
C ASP A 104 -19.20 -1.29 18.19
N LYS A 105 -18.43 -0.35 17.63
CA LYS A 105 -18.98 0.85 17.01
C LYS A 105 -19.51 0.56 15.60
N ILE A 106 -18.75 -0.17 14.80
CA ILE A 106 -19.14 -0.57 13.44
C ILE A 106 -18.86 -2.06 13.32
N LYS A 107 -19.91 -2.86 13.13
CA LYS A 107 -19.79 -4.31 13.08
C LYS A 107 -19.12 -4.76 11.77
N PRO A 108 -17.99 -5.49 11.82
CA PRO A 108 -17.39 -6.11 10.64
C PRO A 108 -18.20 -7.31 10.15
N GLU A 109 -18.02 -7.68 8.89
CA GLU A 109 -18.55 -8.92 8.31
C GLU A 109 -17.83 -10.14 8.86
N GLU A 110 -16.52 -10.03 9.10
CA GLU A 110 -15.68 -11.10 9.64
C GLU A 110 -14.61 -10.52 10.57
N ILE A 111 -14.25 -11.27 11.60
CA ILE A 111 -13.14 -10.97 12.50
C ILE A 111 -12.27 -12.23 12.57
N SER A 112 -10.97 -12.10 12.27
CA SER A 112 -10.03 -13.19 12.47
C SER A 112 -9.81 -13.49 13.93
N GLU A 113 -9.30 -14.69 14.22
CA GLU A 113 -8.58 -14.91 15.47
C GLU A 113 -7.35 -14.00 15.56
N ARG A 114 -6.87 -13.80 16.79
CA ARG A 114 -5.60 -13.10 17.03
C ARG A 114 -4.48 -14.11 16.94
N GLN A 115 -3.51 -13.83 16.07
CA GLN A 115 -2.35 -14.71 15.89
C GLN A 115 -1.11 -13.85 15.63
N GLU A 116 0.00 -14.16 16.30
CA GLU A 116 1.30 -13.50 16.08
C GLU A 116 1.21 -11.96 16.14
N GLY A 117 0.51 -11.43 17.15
CA GLY A 117 0.35 -9.99 17.32
C GLY A 117 -0.49 -9.31 16.22
N LYS A 118 -1.28 -10.08 15.45
CA LYS A 118 -2.09 -9.57 14.33
C LYS A 118 -3.56 -9.97 14.44
N GLN A 119 -4.42 -9.15 13.86
CA GLN A 119 -5.84 -9.43 13.68
C GLN A 119 -6.39 -8.71 12.45
N ALA A 120 -7.26 -9.36 11.68
CA ALA A 120 -7.95 -8.79 10.54
C ALA A 120 -9.45 -8.64 10.83
N LEU A 121 -9.99 -7.44 10.58
CA LEU A 121 -11.41 -7.13 10.64
C LEU A 121 -11.86 -6.76 9.22
N ILE A 122 -12.83 -7.49 8.69
CA ILE A 122 -13.29 -7.35 7.31
C ILE A 122 -14.59 -6.56 7.28
N TYR A 123 -14.60 -5.50 6.48
CA TYR A 123 -15.76 -4.64 6.26
C TYR A 123 -16.10 -4.60 4.77
N PRO A 124 -17.28 -4.09 4.38
CA PRO A 124 -17.61 -3.95 2.96
C PRO A 124 -16.53 -3.16 2.19
N ASN A 125 -15.86 -3.84 1.25
CA ASN A 125 -14.78 -3.30 0.40
C ASN A 125 -13.54 -2.77 1.17
N ARG A 126 -13.35 -3.14 2.44
CA ARG A 126 -12.27 -2.66 3.31
C ARG A 126 -11.73 -3.76 4.20
N PHE A 127 -10.43 -3.74 4.39
CA PHE A 127 -9.73 -4.55 5.38
C PHE A 127 -9.13 -3.61 6.42
N VAL A 128 -9.36 -3.91 7.70
CA VAL A 128 -8.64 -3.31 8.81
C VAL A 128 -7.74 -4.38 9.38
N ILE A 129 -6.44 -4.17 9.29
CA ILE A 129 -5.41 -5.10 9.78
C ILE A 129 -4.74 -4.42 10.97
N LEU A 130 -4.92 -5.01 12.14
CA LEU A 130 -4.29 -4.60 13.38
C LEU A 130 -3.01 -5.41 13.55
N GLN A 131 -1.92 -4.74 13.87
CA GLN A 131 -0.63 -5.40 14.09
C GLN A 131 0.16 -4.65 15.16
N GLU A 132 0.59 -5.39 16.19
CA GLU A 132 1.61 -4.92 17.13
C GLU A 132 2.92 -4.69 16.37
N SER A 133 3.54 -3.52 16.50
CA SER A 133 4.82 -3.24 15.86
C SER A 133 5.92 -4.05 16.52
N GLU A 134 6.69 -4.77 15.70
CA GLU A 134 7.90 -5.48 16.15
C GLU A 134 9.06 -4.49 16.34
N GLU A 135 9.01 -3.35 15.64
CA GLU A 135 10.05 -2.35 15.63
C GLU A 135 9.91 -1.32 16.74
N GLU A 136 8.67 -0.96 17.10
CA GLU A 136 8.34 -0.03 18.19
C GLU A 136 7.39 -0.68 19.21
N PRO A 137 7.94 -1.28 20.29
CA PRO A 137 7.14 -1.97 21.30
C PRO A 137 6.06 -1.07 21.90
N GLY A 138 4.83 -1.58 21.95
CA GLY A 138 3.67 -0.85 22.48
C GLY A 138 2.93 -0.01 21.45
N VAL A 139 3.47 0.16 20.23
CA VAL A 139 2.72 0.71 19.10
C VAL A 139 1.86 -0.37 18.46
N VAL A 140 0.59 -0.06 18.25
CA VAL A 140 -0.32 -0.83 17.40
C VAL A 140 -0.52 -0.07 16.09
N THR A 141 -0.23 -0.74 14.98
CA THR A 141 -0.55 -0.23 13.63
C THR A 141 -1.95 -0.67 13.23
N ILE A 142 -2.66 0.24 12.58
CA ILE A 142 -4.04 0.09 12.11
C ILE A 142 -4.01 0.34 10.60
N GLU A 143 -3.81 -0.73 9.84
CA GLU A 143 -3.75 -0.69 8.40
C GLU A 143 -5.17 -0.74 7.80
N LEU A 144 -5.59 0.38 7.21
CA LEU A 144 -6.84 0.51 6.47
C LEU A 144 -6.56 0.31 4.96
N ALA A 145 -6.76 -0.92 4.50
CA ALA A 145 -6.57 -1.32 3.12
C ALA A 145 -7.89 -1.40 2.36
N SER A 146 -7.87 -1.01 1.08
CA SER A 146 -8.96 -1.34 0.16
C SER A 146 -8.95 -2.82 -0.21
N GLU A 147 -10.12 -3.40 -0.48
CA GLU A 147 -10.21 -4.77 -1.01
C GLU A 147 -9.34 -4.96 -2.27
N GLN A 148 -9.33 -3.96 -3.15
CA GLN A 148 -8.49 -3.96 -4.36
C GLN A 148 -7.00 -4.02 -4.02
N PHE A 149 -6.56 -3.27 -3.00
CA PHE A 149 -5.17 -3.31 -2.56
C PHE A 149 -4.81 -4.69 -2.01
N VAL A 150 -5.67 -5.26 -1.15
CA VAL A 150 -5.46 -6.62 -0.60
C VAL A 150 -5.40 -7.67 -1.71
N ARG A 151 -6.38 -7.65 -2.60
CA ARG A 151 -6.51 -8.59 -3.71
C ARG A 151 -5.26 -8.63 -4.59
N ASN A 152 -4.66 -7.47 -4.85
CA ASN A 152 -3.63 -7.35 -5.88
C ASN A 152 -2.21 -7.33 -5.34
N ASN A 153 -2.01 -6.92 -4.09
CA ASN A 153 -0.67 -6.64 -3.57
C ASN A 153 -0.22 -7.68 -2.55
N TYR A 154 -1.10 -8.16 -1.68
CA TYR A 154 -0.68 -9.00 -0.55
C TYR A 154 -0.10 -10.35 -0.99
N HIS A 155 0.91 -10.81 -0.25
CA HIS A 155 1.35 -12.19 -0.28
C HIS A 155 0.33 -13.05 0.48
N PRO A 156 -0.13 -14.20 -0.06
CA PRO A 156 -1.19 -14.97 0.57
C PRO A 156 -0.83 -15.54 1.94
N SER A 157 0.46 -15.76 2.21
CA SER A 157 0.92 -16.24 3.53
C SER A 157 0.67 -15.23 4.65
N PHE A 158 0.48 -13.94 4.34
CA PHE A 158 0.15 -12.94 5.35
C PHE A 158 -1.13 -13.30 6.12
N PHE A 159 -2.14 -13.80 5.40
CA PHE A 159 -3.43 -14.18 6.00
C PHE A 159 -3.47 -15.62 6.49
N GLN A 160 -2.36 -16.36 6.39
CA GLN A 160 -2.30 -17.73 6.88
C GLN A 160 -2.51 -17.72 8.40
N GLY A 161 -3.49 -18.49 8.88
CA GLY A 161 -3.86 -18.54 10.29
C GLY A 161 -4.80 -17.41 10.73
N LEU A 162 -4.74 -16.24 10.11
CA LEU A 162 -5.72 -15.17 10.35
C LEU A 162 -7.07 -15.49 9.71
N LEU A 163 -7.12 -15.84 8.42
CA LEU A 163 -8.38 -16.04 7.73
C LEU A 163 -8.38 -17.32 6.90
N ALA A 164 -9.49 -18.04 6.93
CA ALA A 164 -9.71 -19.16 6.03
C ALA A 164 -9.69 -18.67 4.57
N TYR A 165 -9.01 -19.40 3.69
CA TYR A 165 -8.93 -19.02 2.27
C TYR A 165 -10.28 -19.00 1.56
N SER A 166 -11.27 -19.75 2.05
CA SER A 166 -12.66 -19.68 1.56
C SER A 166 -13.31 -18.32 1.85
N ILE A 167 -13.04 -17.73 3.02
CA ILE A 167 -13.48 -16.38 3.38
C ILE A 167 -12.80 -15.38 2.45
N LEU A 168 -11.47 -15.47 2.28
CA LEU A 168 -10.73 -14.58 1.37
C LEU A 168 -11.27 -14.64 -0.06
N ASN A 169 -11.55 -15.81 -0.61
CA ASN A 169 -12.13 -15.93 -1.95
C ASN A 169 -13.49 -15.23 -2.06
N ARG A 170 -14.35 -15.34 -1.04
CA ARG A 170 -15.67 -14.69 -1.00
C ARG A 170 -15.54 -13.18 -0.91
N VAL A 171 -14.81 -12.67 0.08
CA VAL A 171 -14.71 -11.23 0.35
C VAL A 171 -13.90 -10.51 -0.74
N LEU A 172 -12.92 -11.19 -1.33
CA LEU A 172 -12.17 -10.66 -2.48
C LEU A 172 -12.84 -10.99 -3.80
N GLY A 173 -14.03 -11.62 -3.87
CA GLY A 173 -14.71 -11.93 -5.13
C GLY A 173 -13.86 -12.64 -6.19
N VAL A 174 -12.85 -13.42 -5.77
CA VAL A 174 -11.90 -14.10 -6.67
C VAL A 174 -11.83 -15.57 -6.30
N ASN A 175 -12.16 -16.42 -7.27
CA ASN A 175 -11.94 -17.85 -7.12
C ASN A 175 -10.45 -18.16 -7.12
N ASP A 176 -10.03 -18.95 -6.14
CA ASP A 176 -8.66 -19.42 -5.97
C ASP A 176 -7.64 -18.28 -5.87
N TRP A 177 -7.98 -17.25 -5.08
CA TRP A 177 -7.12 -16.08 -4.89
C TRP A 177 -5.74 -16.46 -4.38
N HIS A 178 -5.68 -17.38 -3.40
CA HIS A 178 -4.44 -17.84 -2.79
C HIS A 178 -3.44 -18.38 -3.84
N ASN A 179 -3.83 -19.36 -4.67
CA ASN A 179 -2.91 -19.95 -5.64
C ASN A 179 -2.52 -18.99 -6.77
N LYS A 180 -3.49 -18.20 -7.26
CA LYS A 180 -3.23 -17.18 -8.29
C LYS A 180 -2.21 -16.17 -7.80
N ARG A 181 -2.41 -15.67 -6.58
CA ARG A 181 -1.52 -14.65 -6.02
C ARG A 181 -0.17 -15.25 -5.64
N ASN A 182 -0.10 -16.46 -5.08
CA ASN A 182 1.14 -17.17 -4.78
C ASN A 182 1.99 -17.40 -6.04
N THR A 183 1.36 -17.83 -7.14
CA THR A 183 2.03 -17.98 -8.45
C THR A 183 2.60 -16.65 -8.93
N ARG A 184 1.80 -15.58 -8.89
CA ARG A 184 2.27 -14.24 -9.26
C ARG A 184 3.42 -13.77 -8.37
N CYS A 185 3.34 -13.98 -7.05
CA CYS A 185 4.41 -13.63 -6.11
C CYS A 185 5.73 -14.32 -6.42
N LYS A 186 5.70 -15.62 -6.73
CA LYS A 186 6.89 -16.37 -7.10
C LYS A 186 7.51 -15.88 -8.42
N GLN A 187 6.68 -15.39 -9.34
CA GLN A 187 7.13 -14.89 -10.63
C GLN A 187 7.70 -13.46 -10.55
N THR A 188 7.06 -12.57 -9.79
CA THR A 188 7.42 -11.14 -9.76
C THR A 188 8.30 -10.77 -8.59
N GLY A 189 8.31 -11.53 -7.49
CA GLY A 189 8.94 -11.15 -6.22
C GLY A 189 8.24 -10.00 -5.49
N ASP A 190 7.49 -9.19 -6.21
CA ASP A 190 6.77 -8.00 -5.73
C ASP A 190 5.41 -8.36 -5.09
N CYS A 191 5.47 -8.77 -3.83
CA CYS A 191 4.31 -8.99 -2.98
C CYS A 191 4.46 -8.33 -1.61
N TYR A 192 3.39 -7.69 -1.19
CA TYR A 192 3.30 -7.04 0.11
C TYR A 192 3.00 -8.05 1.20
N SER A 193 3.83 -8.17 2.24
CA SER A 193 3.57 -9.11 3.34
C SER A 193 3.20 -8.41 4.63
N GLY A 194 2.46 -7.31 4.51
CA GLY A 194 2.07 -6.46 5.63
C GLY A 194 2.98 -5.27 5.82
N TYR A 195 2.49 -4.33 6.61
CA TYR A 195 3.22 -3.12 6.95
C TYR A 195 4.35 -3.43 7.93
N GLY A 196 5.50 -2.80 7.69
CA GLY A 196 6.63 -2.71 8.61
C GLY A 196 7.06 -1.25 8.70
N MET A 197 7.29 -0.77 9.92
CA MET A 197 7.34 0.67 10.23
C MET A 197 8.57 1.36 9.61
N TYR A 198 9.71 0.67 9.53
CA TYR A 198 10.97 1.22 9.02
C TYR A 198 11.32 0.80 7.59
N GLY A 199 10.38 0.93 6.66
CA GLY A 199 10.71 0.61 5.26
C GLY A 199 10.64 -0.88 4.91
N ASN A 200 10.41 -1.74 5.90
CA ASN A 200 10.43 -3.18 5.73
C ASN A 200 9.03 -3.67 5.34
N TYR A 201 8.59 -3.36 4.13
CA TYR A 201 7.62 -4.23 3.48
C TYR A 201 8.31 -5.59 3.35
N ASN A 202 7.81 -6.61 4.05
CA ASN A 202 8.38 -7.96 4.00
C ASN A 202 8.14 -8.59 2.60
N SER A 203 8.71 -8.01 1.55
CA SER A 203 8.68 -8.59 0.22
C SER A 203 9.58 -9.82 0.22
N GLY A 204 9.04 -10.96 -0.19
CA GLY A 204 9.78 -12.23 -0.28
C GLY A 204 10.87 -12.25 -1.37
N SER A 205 11.31 -11.09 -1.84
CA SER A 205 12.31 -10.95 -2.90
C SER A 205 12.78 -9.49 -2.96
N GLY A 206 13.92 -9.22 -2.32
CA GLY A 206 14.79 -8.11 -2.68
C GLY A 206 14.26 -6.73 -2.30
N SER A 207 14.76 -6.24 -1.16
CA SER A 207 15.12 -4.85 -0.94
C SER A 207 14.77 -3.90 -2.10
N LEU A 208 13.69 -3.13 -1.97
CA LEU A 208 13.51 -1.87 -2.68
C LEU A 208 14.51 -0.84 -2.13
N ARG A 209 15.81 -1.18 -2.13
CA ARG A 209 16.87 -0.18 -2.11
C ARG A 209 16.83 0.47 -3.47
N GLY A 210 16.30 1.69 -3.49
CA GLY A 210 16.57 2.65 -4.55
C GLY A 210 18.08 2.68 -4.78
N SER A 211 18.51 2.08 -5.89
CA SER A 211 19.83 2.35 -6.43
C SER A 211 19.83 3.80 -6.88
N SER A 212 20.27 4.69 -5.98
CA SER A 212 20.86 5.96 -6.36
C SER A 212 22.19 5.68 -7.08
N ASN A 213 22.13 5.05 -8.25
CA ASN A 213 23.19 5.15 -9.24
C ASN A 213 22.91 6.42 -10.05
N ARG A 214 23.29 7.54 -9.43
CA ARG A 214 23.60 8.79 -10.14
C ARG A 214 24.51 8.44 -11.31
N GLY A 215 24.13 8.92 -12.48
CA GLY A 215 24.85 8.68 -13.73
C GLY A 215 26.33 9.01 -13.62
N GLY A 216 27.15 8.03 -13.96
CA GLY A 216 28.48 8.24 -14.51
C GLY A 216 28.37 8.02 -16.02
N GLY A 217 28.23 9.12 -16.78
CA GLY A 217 28.27 9.06 -18.23
C GLY A 217 29.64 8.59 -18.74
N PRO A 218 29.71 8.02 -19.96
CA PRO A 218 30.96 7.59 -20.55
C PRO A 218 31.79 8.84 -20.92
N GLY A 219 32.79 9.13 -20.10
CA GLY A 219 33.64 10.31 -20.21
C GLY A 219 35.11 9.94 -20.30
N ALA A 220 35.69 10.26 -21.46
CA ALA A 220 37.09 10.29 -21.82
C ALA A 220 38.11 10.65 -20.72
N GLY A 221 39.31 10.05 -20.83
CA GLY A 221 40.57 10.77 -20.61
C GLY A 221 41.50 10.24 -19.51
N LYS A 222 42.36 9.27 -19.86
CA LYS A 222 43.83 9.39 -20.04
C LYS A 222 44.44 8.00 -20.15
#